data_AF-A0A962Q8P3-F1
#
_entry.id   AF-A0A962Q8P3-F1
#
_cell.length_a   1.000
_cell.length_b   1.000
_cell.length_c   1.000
_cell.angle_alpha   90.00
_cell.angle_beta   90.00
_cell.angle_gamma   90.00
#
_symmetry.space_group_name_H-M   'P 1'
#
loop_
_entity.id
_entity.type
_entity.pdbx_description
1 polymer ?
#
loop_
_entity_poly.entity_id
_entity_poly.type
_entity_poly.pdbx_seq_one_letter_code
_entity_poly.pdbx_strand_id
1 'polypeptide(L)' 'DHREKNGYQRHAVTITLLAAQQQVGGLLYVARADNHAYLGPAPLPELAAHIARSWGPSGSNRDYVLALASALRE' A
#
# COMPACT_ATOMS: atom_id res chain seq x y z
N ASP A 1 -4.35 -14.25 -1.34
CA ASP A 1 -5.72 -14.03 -0.85
C ASP A 1 -5.94 -13.87 0.65
N HIS A 2 -5.09 -14.36 1.56
CA HIS A 2 -5.37 -14.20 3.01
C HIS A 2 -5.22 -12.76 3.58
N ARG A 3 -4.51 -11.85 2.89
CA ARG A 3 -4.22 -10.48 3.38
C ARG A 3 -5.13 -9.38 2.81
N GLU A 4 -5.70 -9.55 1.62
CA GLU A 4 -6.46 -8.51 0.90
C GLU A 4 -7.95 -8.49 1.30
N LYS A 5 -8.24 -8.42 2.59
CA LYS A 5 -9.61 -8.56 3.11
C LYS A 5 -10.47 -7.29 2.98
N ASN A 6 -9.88 -6.15 2.61
CA ASN A 6 -10.57 -4.86 2.65
C ASN A 6 -11.08 -4.40 1.28
N GLY A 7 -11.48 -5.33 0.39
CA GLY A 7 -12.17 -4.97 -0.85
C GLY A 7 -11.29 -4.29 -1.92
N TYR A 8 -10.02 -4.70 -2.03
CA TYR A 8 -9.16 -4.25 -3.12
C TYR A 8 -9.64 -4.83 -4.46
N GLN A 9 -9.72 -3.99 -5.48
CA GLN A 9 -10.00 -4.40 -6.86
C GLN A 9 -8.71 -4.89 -7.53
N ARG A 10 -8.84 -5.89 -8.38
CA ARG A 10 -7.73 -6.52 -9.12
C ARG A 10 -7.67 -5.97 -10.54
N HIS A 11 -6.50 -5.48 -10.93
CA HIS A 11 -6.24 -4.95 -12.27
C HIS A 11 -5.07 -5.71 -12.91
N ALA A 12 -5.30 -6.30 -14.09
CA ALA A 12 -4.21 -6.78 -14.93
C ALA A 12 -3.48 -5.58 -15.52
N VAL A 13 -2.17 -5.50 -15.30
CA VAL A 13 -1.33 -4.38 -15.73
C VAL A 13 -0.04 -4.88 -16.36
N THR A 14 0.57 -4.06 -17.20
CA THR A 14 1.94 -4.27 -17.67
C THR A 14 2.90 -3.51 -16.76
N ILE A 15 3.86 -4.21 -16.18
CA ILE A 15 4.90 -3.64 -15.30
C ILE A 15 6.18 -3.48 -16.11
N THR A 16 6.76 -2.29 -16.09
CA THR A 16 8.08 -2.03 -16.69
C THR A 16 9.17 -2.19 -15.63
N LEU A 17 10.04 -3.17 -15.81
CA LEU A 17 11.17 -3.43 -14.92
C LEU A 17 12.39 -2.68 -15.44
N LEU A 18 12.62 -1.47 -14.91
CA LEU A 18 13.65 -0.54 -15.39
C LEU A 18 15.06 -1.14 -15.41
N ALA A 19 15.47 -1.85 -14.36
CA ALA A 19 16.79 -2.45 -14.27
C ALA A 19 17.05 -3.52 -15.36
N ALA A 20 16.01 -4.24 -15.77
CA ALA A 20 16.09 -5.32 -16.75
C ALA A 20 15.61 -4.89 -18.16
N GLN A 21 15.19 -3.63 -18.34
CA GLN A 21 14.65 -3.09 -19.60
C GLN A 21 13.58 -4.00 -20.24
N GLN A 22 12.73 -4.60 -19.40
CA GLN A 22 11.71 -5.55 -19.84
C GLN A 22 10.32 -5.18 -19.34
N GLN A 23 9.31 -5.69 -20.04
CA GLN A 23 7.91 -5.60 -19.62
C GLN A 23 7.39 -6.98 -19.24
N VAL A 24 6.67 -7.05 -18.12
CA VAL A 24 6.04 -8.27 -17.63
C VAL A 24 4.57 -8.03 -17.31
N GLY A 25 3.75 -9.06 -17.46
CA GLY A 25 2.38 -9.04 -16.96
C GLY A 25 2.35 -9.09 -15.44
N GLY A 26 1.49 -8.29 -14.82
CA GLY A 26 1.34 -8.20 -13.38
C GLY A 26 -0.11 -8.00 -12.96
N LEU A 27 -0.34 -8.19 -11.67
CA LEU A 27 -1.63 -7.99 -11.03
C LEU A 27 -1.50 -6.90 -9.96
N LEU A 28 -2.23 -5.81 -10.13
CA LEU A 28 -2.27 -4.68 -9.21
C LEU A 28 -3.55 -4.73 -8.37
N TYR A 29 -3.41 -4.56 -7.07
CA TYR A 29 -4.52 -4.49 -6.11
C TYR A 29 -4.74 -3.03 -5.69
N VAL A 30 -5.92 -2.47 -5.96
CA VAL A 30 -6.23 -1.05 -5.71
C VAL A 30 -7.52 -0.90 -4.91
N ALA A 31 -7.46 -0.16 -3.80
CA ALA A 31 -8.64 0.32 -3.12
C ALA A 31 -9.03 1.68 -3.74
N ARG A 32 -10.17 1.73 -4.43
CA ARG A 32 -10.72 2.96 -5.02
C ARG A 32 -11.32 3.87 -3.93
N ALA A 33 -11.64 5.11 -4.28
CA ALA A 33 -12.19 6.09 -3.33
C ALA A 33 -13.59 5.71 -2.78
N ASP A 34 -14.31 4.80 -3.44
CA ASP A 34 -15.58 4.21 -2.98
C ASP A 34 -15.38 3.01 -2.04
N ASN A 35 -14.14 2.62 -1.75
CA ASN A 35 -13.84 1.55 -0.82
C ASN A 35 -14.21 1.94 0.62
N HIS A 36 -14.92 1.07 1.33
CA HIS A 36 -15.37 1.32 2.71
C HIS A 36 -14.24 1.61 3.71
N ALA A 37 -13.01 1.16 3.43
CA ALA A 37 -11.83 1.40 4.24
C ALA A 37 -11.08 2.69 3.84
N TYR A 38 -11.55 3.43 2.83
CA TYR A 38 -10.97 4.72 2.44
C TYR A 38 -11.37 5.80 3.43
N LEU A 39 -10.39 6.31 4.18
CA LEU A 39 -10.61 7.35 5.20
C LEU A 39 -10.67 8.78 4.63
N GLY A 40 -10.54 8.94 3.30
CA GLY A 40 -10.44 10.24 2.66
C GLY A 40 -9.00 10.80 2.63
N PRO A 41 -8.81 11.96 1.97
CA PRO A 41 -7.55 12.68 2.03
C PRO A 41 -7.33 13.28 3.43
N ALA A 42 -6.08 13.33 3.87
CA ALA A 42 -5.69 13.96 5.14
C ALA A 42 -4.41 14.78 4.95
N PRO A 43 -4.25 15.91 5.66
CA PRO A 43 -2.98 16.62 5.75
C PRO A 43 -1.85 15.70 6.25
N LEU A 44 -0.63 15.90 5.75
CA LEU A 44 0.52 15.06 6.11
C LEU A 44 0.75 14.95 7.63
N PRO A 45 0.67 16.02 8.44
CA PRO A 45 0.83 15.90 9.90
C PRO A 45 -0.22 15.00 10.55
N GLU A 46 -1.47 15.08 10.10
CA GLU A 46 -2.57 14.26 10.63
C GLU A 46 -2.41 12.80 10.24
N LEU A 47 -2.00 12.52 9.00
CA LEU A 47 -1.71 11.17 8.52
C LEU A 47 -0.53 10.56 9.28
N ALA A 48 0.55 11.32 9.50
CA ALA A 48 1.70 10.87 10.27
C ALA A 48 1.32 10.56 11.73
N ALA A 49 0.51 11.43 12.36
CA ALA A 49 0.00 11.19 13.71
C ALA A 49 -0.95 9.98 13.77
N HIS A 50 -1.73 9.73 12.72
CA HIS A 50 -2.56 8.53 12.60
C HIS A 50 -1.69 7.27 12.50
N ILE A 51 -0.71 7.26 11.60
CA ILE A 51 0.23 6.13 11.43
C ILE A 51 0.96 5.83 12.76
N ALA A 52 1.42 6.87 13.47
CA ALA A 52 2.19 6.72 14.70
C ALA A 52 1.41 6.05 15.85
N ARG A 53 0.08 6.18 15.87
CA ARG A 53 -0.79 5.62 16.94
C ARG A 53 -1.52 4.33 16.54
N SER A 54 -1.51 3.96 15.27
CA SER A 54 -2.30 2.83 14.74
C SER A 54 -1.58 1.50 14.91
N TRP A 55 -2.33 0.48 15.36
CA TRP A 55 -1.85 -0.88 15.59
C TRP A 55 -2.91 -1.90 15.14
N GLY A 56 -2.48 -3.00 14.52
CA GLY A 56 -3.36 -4.12 14.18
C GLY A 56 -2.74 -5.49 14.53
N PRO A 57 -3.40 -6.60 14.17
CA PRO A 57 -2.88 -7.96 14.43
C PRO A 57 -1.49 -8.23 13.84
N SER A 58 -1.08 -7.44 12.84
CA SER A 58 0.24 -7.53 12.20
C SER A 58 1.32 -6.61 12.79
N GLY A 59 1.02 -5.85 13.85
CA GLY A 59 1.95 -4.90 14.48
C GLY A 59 1.56 -3.43 14.27
N SER A 60 2.52 -2.53 14.52
CA SER A 60 2.30 -1.08 14.39
C SER A 60 2.31 -0.63 12.93
N ASN A 61 1.49 0.38 12.60
CA ASN A 61 1.49 0.97 11.27
C ASN A 61 2.78 1.77 10.99
N ARG A 62 3.44 2.27 12.04
CA ARG A 62 4.78 2.89 11.94
C ARG A 62 5.81 1.92 11.38
N ASP A 63 5.86 0.69 11.90
CA ASP A 63 6.84 -0.30 11.44
C ASP A 63 6.60 -0.69 9.98
N TYR A 64 5.33 -0.79 9.58
CA TYR A 64 4.96 -1.01 8.18
C TYR A 64 5.52 0.08 7.25
N VAL A 65 5.30 1.36 7.58
CA VAL A 65 5.78 2.48 6.74
C VAL A 65 7.31 2.55 6.71
N LEU A 66 7.98 2.31 7.84
CA LEU A 66 9.45 2.33 7.90
C LEU A 66 10.08 1.16 7.13
N ALA A 67 9.51 -0.04 7.22
CA ALA A 67 9.96 -1.20 6.45
C ALA A 67 9.78 -0.97 4.95
N LEU A 68 8.64 -0.42 4.52
CA LEU A 68 8.41 -0.04 3.11
C LEU A 68 9.45 0.99 2.64
N ALA A 69 9.72 2.02 3.44
CA ALA A 69 10.70 3.04 3.11
C ALA A 69 12.12 2.46 3.01
N SER A 70 12.46 1.46 3.84
CA SER A 70 13.75 0.76 3.75
C SER A 70 13.86 -0.02 2.45
N ALA A 71 12.86 -0.85 2.14
CA ALA A 71 12.86 -1.70 0.94
C ALA A 71 12.90 -0.93 -0.39
N LEU A 72 12.41 0.32 -0.40
CA LEU A 72 12.47 1.20 -1.57
C LEU A 72 13.82 1.94 -1.74
N ARG A 73 14.66 1.97 -0.70
CA ARG A 73 16.00 2.60 -0.74
C ARG A 73 17.12 1.64 -1.09
N GLU A 74 16.88 0.34 -0.98
CA GLU A 74 17.76 -0.73 -1.47
C GLU A 74 17.72 -0.80 -3.00
#